data_AF-A0A0Q6KCN1-F1
#
_entry.id   AF-A0A0Q6KCN1-F1
#
_cell.length_a   1.000
_cell.length_b   1.000
_cell.length_c   1.000
_cell.angle_alpha   90.00
_cell.angle_beta   90.00
_cell.angle_gamma   90.00
#
_symmetry.space_group_name_H-M   'P 1'
#
loop_
_entity.id
_entity.type
_entity.pdbx_description
1 polymer ?
#
loop_
_entity_poly.entity_id
_entity_poly.type
_entity_poly.pdbx_seq_one_letter_code
_entity_poly.pdbx_strand_id
1 'polypeptide(L)'
;MENTAIRALRGRLLWFVDDPESAGAGAHRFIEDGLLLIRDGHIVAAGPAAALLPELPEGVEPVDHRPHLIMPGFIDAHLHLPQTQVIASYGAQLIDWLNRYTFVEEQKSADPAHADAQARFFLDELLASGTTTASVYGSVHPASVEALFALSAQRDTRMIAGKVMMDRNAPAALTDTPETGYAESKALIARWHGKGRQLYAVTPRFAITSSPEQLAAAGRLAAEHPDCHVQTHINENRAEIAFTRDLYPDAPDYAGIYERYGLLRGNSLMGHCIHMTDREWAAFAAAGAVAVFCPTSNLFLGSGLFDRARARREGVRVAIASDIGGGTSYSMLRTLAEAYKVLQLQGQSLSAFAALHAITRGNALALGLSDRIGSFETGREADLVVLDTRATRAMAHRLETARDLAEELFVLVTLGDERNVAATYVMGRRIMPQAGR
;
A
#
# COMPACT_ATOMS: atom_id res chain seq x y z
N MET A 1 -32.71 -16.60 2.27
CA MET A 1 -31.91 -16.57 3.52
C MET A 1 -30.65 -17.36 3.22
N GLU A 2 -29.62 -16.68 2.70
CA GLU A 2 -28.32 -17.34 2.51
C GLU A 2 -27.78 -17.73 3.89
N ASN A 3 -27.47 -19.01 4.05
CA ASN A 3 -26.95 -19.55 5.29
C ASN A 3 -25.56 -18.93 5.53
N THR A 4 -25.48 -17.96 6.45
CA THR A 4 -24.28 -17.21 6.83
C THR A 4 -23.32 -18.15 7.56
N ALA A 5 -22.63 -19.01 6.82
CA ALA A 5 -21.78 -20.06 7.37
C ALA A 5 -20.54 -19.44 8.04
N ILE A 6 -20.37 -19.76 9.33
CA ILE A 6 -19.12 -19.48 10.04
C ILE A 6 -17.98 -20.24 9.36
N ARG A 7 -16.85 -19.58 9.15
CA ARG A 7 -15.58 -20.22 8.78
C ARG A 7 -14.65 -20.16 9.97
N ALA A 8 -13.88 -21.22 10.17
CA ALA A 8 -12.86 -21.31 11.20
C ALA A 8 -11.51 -21.60 10.54
N LEU A 9 -10.49 -20.79 10.84
CA LEU A 9 -9.11 -21.01 10.40
C LEU A 9 -8.24 -21.31 11.61
N ARG A 10 -7.51 -22.42 11.62
CA ARG A 10 -6.61 -22.78 12.72
C ARG A 10 -5.16 -22.61 12.29
N GLY A 11 -4.34 -22.00 13.13
CA GLY A 11 -2.93 -21.72 12.84
C GLY A 11 -2.28 -20.90 13.95
N ARG A 12 -1.04 -20.46 13.74
CA ARG A 12 -0.40 -19.50 14.64
C ARG A 12 -0.95 -18.12 14.32
N LEU A 13 -1.54 -17.40 15.26
CA LEU A 13 -2.13 -16.08 15.00
C LEU A 13 -1.19 -14.97 15.46
N LEU A 14 -0.96 -13.96 14.61
CA LEU A 14 -0.26 -12.74 14.98
C LEU A 14 -0.97 -11.52 14.42
N TRP A 15 -1.34 -10.58 15.30
CA TRP A 15 -1.83 -9.26 14.90
C TRP A 15 -1.40 -8.19 15.89
N PHE A 16 -1.50 -6.94 15.45
CA PHE A 16 -1.16 -5.77 16.25
C PHE A 16 -2.41 -5.06 16.73
N VAL A 17 -2.35 -4.53 17.95
CA VAL A 17 -3.39 -3.70 18.58
C VAL A 17 -2.90 -2.28 18.84
N ASP A 18 -1.59 -2.07 18.89
CA ASP A 18 -0.93 -0.77 19.10
C ASP A 18 0.42 -0.71 18.33
N ASP A 19 1.12 0.42 18.40
CA ASP A 19 2.46 0.60 17.81
C ASP A 19 3.54 -0.10 18.66
N PRO A 20 4.29 -1.08 18.11
CA PRO A 20 5.37 -1.77 18.82
C PRO A 20 6.47 -0.87 19.38
N GLU A 21 6.71 0.30 18.78
CA GLU A 21 7.75 1.22 19.23
C GLU A 21 7.32 2.13 20.39
N SER A 22 6.03 2.20 20.71
CA SER A 22 5.52 2.93 21.87
C SER A 22 5.03 1.97 22.96
N ALA A 23 4.29 0.92 22.58
CA ALA A 23 3.65 -0.01 23.51
C ALA A 23 4.47 -1.29 23.79
N GLY A 24 5.58 -1.51 23.06
CA GLY A 24 6.46 -2.67 23.27
C GLY A 24 5.72 -4.00 23.14
N ALA A 25 5.89 -4.88 24.14
CA ALA A 25 5.26 -6.21 24.14
C ALA A 25 3.72 -6.16 24.15
N GLY A 26 3.11 -5.08 24.66
CA GLY A 26 1.64 -4.92 24.69
C GLY A 26 1.01 -4.66 23.32
N ALA A 27 1.84 -4.29 22.32
CA ALA A 27 1.41 -3.87 21.00
C ALA A 27 0.85 -4.99 20.11
N HIS A 28 1.12 -6.26 20.45
CA HIS A 28 0.72 -7.39 19.63
C HIS A 28 0.03 -8.49 20.44
N ARG A 29 -0.63 -9.40 19.73
CA ARG A 29 -1.16 -10.66 20.24
C ARG A 29 -0.57 -11.77 19.41
N PHE A 30 -0.02 -12.77 20.10
CA PHE A 30 0.51 -13.97 19.48
C PHE A 30 -0.11 -15.20 20.15
N ILE A 31 -0.63 -16.12 19.34
CA ILE A 31 -1.27 -17.35 19.81
C ILE A 31 -0.73 -18.52 18.99
N GLU A 32 0.06 -19.38 19.63
CA GLU A 32 0.74 -20.50 18.96
C GLU A 32 -0.25 -21.51 18.34
N ASP A 33 -1.32 -21.86 19.06
CA ASP A 33 -2.42 -22.68 18.53
C ASP A 33 -3.72 -21.89 18.63
N GLY A 34 -3.94 -21.03 17.64
CA GLY A 34 -5.08 -20.14 17.58
C GLY A 34 -6.15 -20.57 16.58
N LEU A 35 -7.35 -20.08 16.82
CA LEU A 35 -8.51 -20.21 15.94
C LEU A 35 -9.05 -18.82 15.62
N LEU A 36 -9.24 -18.55 14.34
CA LEU A 36 -9.87 -17.32 13.82
C LEU A 36 -11.25 -17.68 13.27
N LEU A 37 -12.28 -17.09 13.86
CA LEU A 37 -13.67 -17.27 13.47
C LEU A 37 -14.12 -16.10 12.61
N ILE A 38 -14.73 -16.42 11.47
CA ILE A 38 -15.16 -15.45 10.47
C ILE A 38 -16.62 -15.70 10.13
N ARG A 39 -17.42 -14.64 10.07
CA ARG A 39 -18.81 -14.68 9.61
C ARG A 39 -19.02 -13.55 8.62
N ASP A 40 -19.58 -13.86 7.45
CA ASP A 40 -19.89 -12.88 6.40
C ASP A 40 -18.71 -11.97 6.06
N GLY A 41 -17.52 -12.57 6.01
CA GLY A 41 -16.25 -11.91 5.72
C GLY A 41 -15.72 -11.00 6.82
N HIS A 42 -16.30 -11.02 8.02
CA HIS A 42 -15.85 -10.24 9.17
C HIS A 42 -15.39 -11.16 10.30
N ILE A 43 -14.36 -10.72 11.04
CA ILE A 43 -13.79 -11.42 12.17
C ILE A 43 -14.78 -11.34 13.34
N VAL A 44 -15.18 -12.48 13.89
CA VAL A 44 -16.07 -12.53 15.06
C VAL A 44 -15.28 -12.84 16.34
N ALA A 45 -14.24 -13.68 16.24
CA ALA A 45 -13.35 -13.99 17.36
C ALA A 45 -11.97 -14.43 16.86
N ALA A 46 -10.94 -14.10 17.62
CA ALA A 46 -9.58 -14.60 17.46
C ALA A 46 -9.03 -14.98 18.84
N GLY A 47 -8.59 -16.23 19.02
CA GLY A 47 -8.23 -16.72 20.35
C GLY A 47 -7.59 -18.10 20.35
N PRO A 48 -7.23 -18.64 21.52
CA PRO A 48 -6.72 -20.00 21.64
C PRO A 48 -7.71 -21.03 21.10
N ALA A 49 -7.23 -21.98 20.29
CA ALA A 49 -8.09 -22.98 19.68
C ALA A 49 -8.83 -23.83 20.73
N ALA A 50 -8.18 -24.15 21.85
CA ALA A 50 -8.81 -24.88 22.95
C ALA A 50 -10.05 -24.19 23.54
N ALA A 51 -10.13 -22.86 23.46
CA ALA A 51 -11.28 -22.10 23.94
C ALA A 51 -12.39 -22.00 22.89
N LEU A 52 -12.03 -21.82 21.61
CA LEU A 52 -12.99 -21.52 20.54
C LEU A 52 -13.50 -22.75 19.77
N LEU A 53 -12.76 -23.87 19.76
CA LEU A 53 -13.21 -25.11 19.09
C LEU A 53 -14.55 -25.64 19.65
N PRO A 54 -14.78 -25.66 20.98
CA PRO A 54 -16.08 -26.10 21.53
C PRO A 54 -17.26 -25.19 21.16
N GLU A 55 -16.99 -23.95 20.73
CA GLU A 55 -18.01 -22.97 20.35
C GLU A 55 -18.41 -23.07 18.86
N LEU A 56 -17.74 -23.93 18.09
CA LEU A 56 -18.05 -24.10 16.67
C LEU A 56 -19.43 -24.74 16.49
N PRO A 57 -20.25 -24.22 15.55
CA PRO A 57 -21.49 -24.89 15.16
C PRO A 57 -21.21 -26.29 14.62
N GLU A 58 -22.18 -27.18 14.81
CA GLU A 58 -22.10 -28.55 14.29
C GLU A 58 -21.85 -28.55 12.77
N GLY A 59 -20.88 -29.36 12.33
CA GLY A 59 -20.48 -29.48 10.93
C GLY A 59 -19.51 -28.41 10.41
N VAL A 60 -19.09 -27.44 11.24
CA VAL A 60 -18.03 -26.48 10.87
C VAL A 60 -16.67 -27.04 11.26
N GLU A 61 -15.94 -27.58 10.28
CA GLU A 61 -14.56 -28.03 10.46
C GLU A 61 -13.57 -26.89 10.21
N PRO A 62 -12.58 -26.65 11.11
CA PRO A 62 -11.53 -25.69 10.87
C PRO A 62 -10.66 -26.04 9.66
N VAL A 63 -10.36 -25.03 8.84
CA VAL A 63 -9.28 -25.14 7.85
C VAL A 63 -7.95 -25.04 8.60
N ASP A 64 -7.20 -26.13 8.63
CA ASP A 64 -5.93 -26.21 9.34
C ASP A 64 -4.77 -25.68 8.49
N HIS A 65 -4.15 -24.60 8.96
CA HIS A 65 -2.96 -23.99 8.38
C HIS A 65 -1.70 -24.26 9.20
N ARG A 66 -1.75 -25.03 10.28
CA ARG A 66 -0.55 -25.30 11.08
C ARG A 66 0.53 -26.00 10.21
N PRO A 67 1.82 -25.67 10.40
CA PRO A 67 2.38 -24.78 11.42
C PRO A 67 2.49 -23.30 10.99
N HIS A 68 1.78 -22.87 9.94
CA HIS A 68 1.92 -21.54 9.36
C HIS A 68 1.36 -20.42 10.26
N LEU A 69 1.90 -19.21 10.02
CA LEU A 69 1.50 -17.97 10.68
C LEU A 69 0.38 -17.29 9.90
N ILE A 70 -0.74 -16.99 10.54
CA ILE A 70 -1.86 -16.23 10.00
C ILE A 70 -1.76 -14.80 10.51
N MET A 71 -1.70 -13.83 9.60
CA MET A 71 -1.65 -12.40 9.86
C MET A 71 -2.76 -11.66 9.11
N PRO A 72 -3.12 -10.43 9.52
CA PRO A 72 -3.88 -9.53 8.65
C PRO A 72 -3.17 -9.41 7.30
N GLY A 73 -3.94 -9.34 6.21
CA GLY A 73 -3.42 -9.19 4.86
C GLY A 73 -2.55 -7.94 4.76
N PHE A 74 -1.51 -8.02 3.94
CA PHE A 74 -0.59 -6.89 3.78
C PHE A 74 -1.27 -5.73 3.05
N ILE A 75 -0.81 -4.53 3.37
CA ILE A 75 -1.32 -3.28 2.84
C ILE A 75 -0.17 -2.52 2.19
N ASP A 76 -0.33 -2.13 0.93
CA ASP A 76 0.65 -1.36 0.19
C ASP A 76 0.16 0.08 -0.07
N ALA A 77 0.84 1.08 0.48
CA ALA A 77 0.33 2.44 0.50
C ALA A 77 0.67 3.29 -0.74
N HIS A 78 1.44 2.76 -1.70
CA HIS A 78 1.82 3.48 -2.92
C HIS A 78 2.40 2.53 -3.98
N LEU A 79 1.73 2.41 -5.13
CA LEU A 79 2.22 1.65 -6.27
C LEU A 79 1.48 2.00 -7.55
N HIS A 80 2.05 1.65 -8.72
CA HIS A 80 1.53 2.05 -10.02
C HIS A 80 1.03 0.86 -10.83
N LEU A 81 -0.28 0.84 -11.11
CA LEU A 81 -0.90 -0.15 -11.97
C LEU A 81 -0.31 -0.20 -13.39
N PRO A 82 -0.12 0.92 -14.11
CA PRO A 82 0.29 0.86 -15.50
C PRO A 82 1.80 0.62 -15.68
N GLN A 83 2.53 0.29 -14.61
CA GLN A 83 3.99 0.18 -14.60
C GLN A 83 4.52 -1.24 -14.41
N THR A 84 3.66 -2.26 -14.42
CA THR A 84 4.08 -3.66 -14.20
C THR A 84 5.17 -4.15 -15.18
N GLN A 85 5.20 -3.60 -16.40
CA GLN A 85 6.14 -3.97 -17.47
C GLN A 85 7.38 -3.08 -17.53
N VAL A 86 7.47 -2.00 -16.74
CA VAL A 86 8.69 -1.16 -16.64
C VAL A 86 9.57 -1.52 -15.46
N ILE A 87 9.13 -2.45 -14.60
CA ILE A 87 9.93 -2.97 -13.49
C ILE A 87 11.31 -3.44 -14.00
N ALA A 88 12.36 -3.12 -13.25
CA ALA A 88 13.75 -3.45 -13.57
C ALA A 88 14.31 -2.78 -14.85
N SER A 89 13.67 -1.71 -15.33
CA SER A 89 14.24 -0.88 -16.41
C SER A 89 15.43 -0.07 -15.91
N TYR A 90 16.56 -0.17 -16.61
CA TYR A 90 17.78 0.58 -16.30
C TYR A 90 17.58 2.08 -16.58
N GLY A 91 17.58 2.90 -15.53
CA GLY A 91 17.57 4.36 -15.64
C GLY A 91 18.82 4.97 -15.00
N ALA A 92 19.25 6.14 -15.48
CA ALA A 92 20.28 6.89 -14.79
C ALA A 92 19.76 7.44 -13.44
N GLN A 93 18.62 8.13 -13.47
CA GLN A 93 17.87 8.69 -12.32
C GLN A 93 16.39 8.93 -12.70
N LEU A 94 15.54 9.32 -11.74
CA LEU A 94 14.07 9.43 -11.88
C LEU A 94 13.57 10.06 -13.19
N ILE A 95 14.00 11.29 -13.54
CA ILE A 95 13.46 12.00 -14.71
C ILE A 95 13.82 11.31 -16.03
N ASP A 96 15.03 10.74 -16.14
CA ASP A 96 15.44 9.95 -17.30
C ASP A 96 14.62 8.67 -17.40
N TRP A 97 14.42 7.98 -16.27
CA TRP A 97 13.62 6.76 -16.18
C TRP A 97 12.16 7.00 -16.62
N LEU A 98 11.53 8.08 -16.14
CA LEU A 98 10.17 8.46 -16.51
C LEU A 98 10.01 8.65 -18.01
N ASN A 99 10.89 9.43 -18.64
CA ASN A 99 10.81 9.75 -20.06
C ASN A 99 11.10 8.54 -20.95
N ARG A 100 12.02 7.67 -20.53
CA ARG A 100 12.49 6.55 -21.35
C ARG A 100 11.59 5.32 -21.27
N TYR A 101 10.99 5.05 -20.11
CA TYR A 101 10.24 3.82 -19.86
C TYR A 101 8.80 4.10 -19.45
N THR A 102 8.62 4.82 -18.35
CA THR A 102 7.31 4.97 -17.70
C THR A 102 6.29 5.64 -18.61
N PHE A 103 6.59 6.82 -19.13
CA PHE A 103 5.64 7.52 -20.00
C PHE A 103 5.37 6.78 -21.29
N VAL A 104 6.32 5.98 -21.78
CA VAL A 104 6.12 5.16 -22.99
C VAL A 104 5.15 4.01 -22.71
N GLU A 105 5.33 3.31 -21.58
CA GLU A 105 4.50 2.17 -21.23
C GLU A 105 3.07 2.58 -20.87
N GLU A 106 2.92 3.63 -20.06
CA GLU A 106 1.61 4.05 -19.57
C GLU A 106 0.66 4.49 -20.69
N GLN A 107 1.19 4.94 -21.85
CA GLN A 107 0.38 5.30 -23.03
C GLN A 107 -0.45 4.13 -23.54
N LYS A 108 -0.03 2.88 -23.33
CA LYS A 108 -0.78 1.68 -23.76
C LYS A 108 -2.09 1.51 -23.00
N SER A 109 -2.26 2.15 -21.84
CA SER A 109 -3.51 2.15 -21.08
C SER A 109 -4.66 2.90 -21.79
N ALA A 110 -4.38 3.58 -22.91
CA ALA A 110 -5.41 4.11 -23.80
C ALA A 110 -6.25 2.99 -24.44
N ASP A 111 -5.71 1.78 -24.58
CA ASP A 111 -6.46 0.59 -25.01
C ASP A 111 -7.12 -0.09 -23.78
N PRO A 112 -8.46 -0.11 -23.68
CA PRO A 112 -9.16 -0.76 -22.57
C PRO A 112 -8.81 -2.25 -22.42
N ALA A 113 -8.52 -2.98 -23.51
CA ALA A 113 -8.15 -4.38 -23.43
C ALA A 113 -6.77 -4.57 -22.76
N HIS A 114 -5.84 -3.64 -23.03
CA HIS A 114 -4.56 -3.60 -22.34
C HIS A 114 -4.75 -3.24 -20.85
N ALA A 115 -5.54 -2.22 -20.54
CA ALA A 115 -5.86 -1.84 -19.17
C ALA A 115 -6.47 -3.00 -18.36
N ASP A 116 -7.40 -3.75 -18.95
CA ASP A 116 -8.00 -4.93 -18.34
C ASP A 116 -6.98 -6.05 -18.09
N ALA A 117 -6.08 -6.30 -19.05
CA ALA A 117 -5.03 -7.30 -18.90
C ALA A 117 -4.04 -6.91 -17.79
N GLN A 118 -3.68 -5.63 -17.70
CA GLN A 118 -2.83 -5.07 -16.65
C GLN A 118 -3.48 -5.19 -15.28
N ALA A 119 -4.74 -4.79 -15.14
CA ALA A 119 -5.47 -4.88 -13.87
C ALA A 119 -5.55 -6.32 -13.35
N ARG A 120 -5.78 -7.30 -14.24
CA ARG A 120 -5.75 -8.72 -13.89
C ARG A 120 -4.40 -9.17 -13.36
N PHE A 121 -3.35 -8.96 -14.15
CA PHE A 121 -1.99 -9.33 -13.75
C PHE A 121 -1.58 -8.67 -12.43
N PHE A 122 -1.79 -7.36 -12.32
CA PHE A 122 -1.45 -6.58 -11.13
C PHE A 122 -2.15 -7.11 -9.88
N LEU A 123 -3.48 -7.33 -9.94
CA LEU A 123 -4.22 -7.80 -8.77
C LEU A 123 -3.88 -9.26 -8.43
N ASP A 124 -3.56 -10.09 -9.42
CA ASP A 124 -3.04 -11.45 -9.20
C ASP A 124 -1.71 -11.42 -8.45
N GLU A 125 -0.75 -10.58 -8.87
CA GLU A 125 0.56 -10.46 -8.23
C GLU A 125 0.47 -9.93 -6.78
N LEU A 126 -0.42 -8.95 -6.52
CA LEU A 126 -0.67 -8.46 -5.17
C LEU A 126 -1.18 -9.57 -4.25
N LEU A 127 -2.22 -10.29 -4.70
CA LEU A 127 -2.82 -11.36 -3.90
C LEU A 127 -1.87 -12.54 -3.72
N ALA A 128 -1.09 -12.90 -4.76
CA ALA A 128 -0.04 -13.91 -4.66
C ALA A 128 1.08 -13.51 -3.68
N SER A 129 1.33 -12.21 -3.54
CA SER A 129 2.30 -11.64 -2.61
C SER A 129 1.73 -11.32 -1.21
N GLY A 130 0.46 -11.68 -0.94
CA GLY A 130 -0.19 -11.48 0.35
C GLY A 130 -0.77 -10.08 0.57
N THR A 131 -0.68 -9.19 -0.42
CA THR A 131 -1.25 -7.84 -0.39
C THR A 131 -2.73 -7.89 -0.74
N THR A 132 -3.57 -7.42 0.19
CA THR A 132 -5.05 -7.48 0.10
C THR A 132 -5.68 -6.11 -0.07
N THR A 133 -4.97 -5.05 0.33
CA THR A 133 -5.36 -3.65 0.19
C THR A 133 -4.20 -2.84 -0.37
N ALA A 134 -4.50 -1.89 -1.26
CA ALA A 134 -3.48 -1.02 -1.83
C ALA A 134 -3.98 0.41 -2.14
N SER A 135 -3.07 1.38 -2.17
CA SER A 135 -3.28 2.70 -2.78
C SER A 135 -2.56 2.80 -4.13
N VAL A 136 -3.34 2.82 -5.20
CA VAL A 136 -2.90 2.52 -6.56
C VAL A 136 -3.01 3.76 -7.45
N TYR A 137 -1.92 4.08 -8.14
CA TYR A 137 -1.91 5.03 -9.25
C TYR A 137 -2.41 4.32 -10.50
N GLY A 138 -3.47 4.86 -11.12
CA GLY A 138 -3.86 4.50 -12.47
C GLY A 138 -2.95 5.15 -13.53
N SER A 139 -3.37 5.13 -14.78
CA SER A 139 -2.82 6.01 -15.83
C SER A 139 -3.62 7.31 -15.94
N VAL A 140 -3.24 8.18 -16.87
CA VAL A 140 -4.06 9.35 -17.24
C VAL A 140 -5.40 8.94 -17.86
N HIS A 141 -5.48 7.73 -18.44
CA HIS A 141 -6.68 7.23 -19.10
C HIS A 141 -7.63 6.61 -18.07
N PRO A 142 -8.91 7.04 -18.00
CA PRO A 142 -9.86 6.55 -17.01
C PRO A 142 -10.11 5.03 -17.10
N ALA A 143 -9.87 4.41 -18.26
CA ALA A 143 -10.00 2.98 -18.49
C ALA A 143 -9.12 2.14 -17.54
N SER A 144 -7.94 2.62 -17.15
CA SER A 144 -7.05 1.92 -16.21
C SER A 144 -7.68 1.74 -14.83
N VAL A 145 -8.29 2.80 -14.31
CA VAL A 145 -8.94 2.83 -12.99
C VAL A 145 -10.26 2.08 -13.03
N GLU A 146 -11.01 2.22 -14.13
CA GLU A 146 -12.24 1.47 -14.37
C GLU A 146 -11.98 -0.05 -14.35
N ALA A 147 -10.95 -0.51 -15.07
CA ALA A 147 -10.53 -1.90 -15.11
C ALA A 147 -10.15 -2.43 -13.72
N LEU A 148 -9.35 -1.66 -12.97
CA LEU A 148 -8.93 -2.02 -11.62
C LEU A 148 -10.13 -2.14 -10.67
N PHE A 149 -10.99 -1.13 -10.61
CA PHE A 149 -12.12 -1.15 -9.69
C PHE A 149 -13.16 -2.20 -10.05
N ALA A 150 -13.42 -2.43 -11.34
CA ALA A 150 -14.31 -3.49 -11.78
C ALA A 150 -13.81 -4.86 -11.33
N LEU A 151 -12.53 -5.16 -11.53
CA LEU A 151 -11.94 -6.42 -11.09
C LEU A 151 -11.85 -6.52 -9.56
N SER A 152 -11.44 -5.45 -8.89
CA SER A 152 -11.37 -5.39 -7.43
C SER A 152 -12.72 -5.62 -6.79
N ALA A 153 -13.79 -5.01 -7.31
CA ALA A 153 -15.16 -5.24 -6.84
C ALA A 153 -15.62 -6.69 -7.06
N GLN A 154 -15.24 -7.33 -8.18
CA GLN A 154 -15.54 -8.74 -8.43
C GLN A 154 -14.83 -9.68 -7.43
N ARG A 155 -13.60 -9.33 -7.03
CA ARG A 155 -12.81 -10.10 -6.05
C ARG A 155 -13.02 -9.64 -4.61
N ASP A 156 -13.90 -8.65 -4.42
CA ASP A 156 -14.21 -8.01 -3.15
C ASP A 156 -12.96 -7.53 -2.39
N THR A 157 -11.91 -7.08 -3.10
CA THR A 157 -10.72 -6.49 -2.49
C THR A 157 -10.97 -5.02 -2.15
N ARG A 158 -10.21 -4.48 -1.21
CA ARG A 158 -10.29 -3.06 -0.83
C ARG A 158 -9.18 -2.28 -1.52
N MET A 159 -9.52 -1.46 -2.50
CA MET A 159 -8.54 -0.64 -3.23
C MET A 159 -8.86 0.84 -3.08
N ILE A 160 -7.83 1.62 -2.82
CA ILE A 160 -7.82 3.07 -3.03
C ILE A 160 -7.18 3.27 -4.40
N ALA A 161 -7.85 3.91 -5.34
CA ALA A 161 -7.23 4.22 -6.63
C ALA A 161 -7.74 5.52 -7.23
N GLY A 162 -6.98 6.07 -8.16
CA GLY A 162 -7.36 7.30 -8.84
C GLY A 162 -6.76 7.43 -10.22
N LYS A 163 -7.48 8.13 -11.08
CA LYS A 163 -6.98 8.51 -12.40
C LYS A 163 -5.89 9.55 -12.20
N VAL A 164 -4.75 9.34 -12.85
CA VAL A 164 -3.67 10.31 -12.83
C VAL A 164 -4.10 11.58 -13.58
N MET A 165 -3.86 12.74 -12.98
CA MET A 165 -4.00 14.06 -13.62
C MET A 165 -2.61 14.57 -13.98
N MET A 166 -2.40 14.91 -15.26
CA MET A 166 -1.12 15.38 -15.80
C MET A 166 -1.36 16.08 -17.15
N ASP A 167 -1.21 17.40 -17.21
CA ASP A 167 -1.50 18.21 -18.41
C ASP A 167 -0.27 18.87 -19.05
N ARG A 168 0.93 18.67 -18.49
CA ARG A 168 2.18 19.22 -19.05
C ARG A 168 3.39 18.35 -18.77
N ASN A 169 4.51 18.68 -19.42
CA ASN A 169 5.83 18.07 -19.20
C ASN A 169 5.84 16.53 -19.32
N ALA A 170 4.99 16.00 -20.19
CA ALA A 170 4.89 14.59 -20.54
C ALA A 170 4.47 14.47 -22.03
N PRO A 171 4.59 13.28 -22.66
CA PRO A 171 4.13 13.08 -24.03
C PRO A 171 2.64 13.41 -24.21
N ALA A 172 2.26 14.01 -25.34
CA ALA A 172 0.90 14.48 -25.59
C ALA A 172 -0.19 13.39 -25.48
N ALA A 173 0.14 12.13 -25.80
CA ALA A 173 -0.79 11.00 -25.66
C ALA A 173 -0.97 10.52 -24.20
N LEU A 174 -0.17 11.06 -23.28
CA LEU A 174 -0.24 10.79 -21.84
C LEU A 174 -0.63 12.06 -21.04
N THR A 175 -1.10 13.11 -21.71
CA THR A 175 -1.58 14.32 -21.06
C THR A 175 -3.09 14.48 -21.19
N ASP A 176 -3.72 14.96 -20.13
CA ASP A 176 -5.10 15.46 -20.13
C ASP A 176 -5.13 17.00 -20.07
N THR A 177 -6.28 17.60 -19.74
CA THR A 177 -6.41 19.03 -19.46
C THR A 177 -6.98 19.22 -18.05
N PRO A 178 -6.92 20.44 -17.47
CA PRO A 178 -7.60 20.72 -16.20
C PRO A 178 -9.10 20.34 -16.23
N GLU A 179 -9.78 20.58 -17.35
CA GLU A 179 -11.21 20.31 -17.53
C GLU A 179 -11.50 18.82 -17.67
N THR A 180 -10.78 18.10 -18.54
CA THR A 180 -11.00 16.67 -18.75
C THR A 180 -10.55 15.87 -17.53
N GLY A 181 -9.40 16.21 -16.93
CA GLY A 181 -8.93 15.60 -15.70
C GLY A 181 -9.91 15.74 -14.54
N TYR A 182 -10.55 16.91 -14.41
CA TYR A 182 -11.64 17.13 -13.44
C TYR A 182 -12.87 16.28 -13.75
N ALA A 183 -13.38 16.37 -14.99
CA ALA A 183 -14.63 15.73 -15.38
C ALA A 183 -14.55 14.20 -15.28
N GLU A 184 -13.46 13.61 -15.76
CA GLU A 184 -13.25 12.16 -15.74
C GLU A 184 -13.02 11.64 -14.32
N SER A 185 -12.23 12.35 -13.50
CA SER A 185 -12.05 12.00 -12.08
C SER A 185 -13.37 12.08 -11.32
N LYS A 186 -14.18 13.12 -11.55
CA LYS A 186 -15.51 13.26 -10.94
C LYS A 186 -16.46 12.12 -11.33
N ALA A 187 -16.42 11.69 -12.59
CA ALA A 187 -17.21 10.55 -13.06
C ALA A 187 -16.79 9.24 -12.37
N LEU A 188 -15.49 9.00 -12.22
CA LEU A 188 -14.96 7.83 -11.51
C LEU A 188 -15.30 7.86 -10.01
N ILE A 189 -15.21 9.02 -9.36
CA ILE A 189 -15.64 9.20 -7.96
C ILE A 189 -17.11 8.80 -7.81
N ALA A 190 -18.00 9.35 -8.64
CA ALA A 190 -19.43 9.05 -8.56
C ALA A 190 -19.75 7.56 -8.77
N ARG A 191 -18.97 6.90 -9.63
CA ARG A 191 -19.16 5.49 -9.98
C ARG A 191 -18.61 4.53 -8.92
N TRP A 192 -17.46 4.84 -8.32
CA TRP A 192 -16.70 3.86 -7.55
C TRP A 192 -16.49 4.22 -6.08
N HIS A 193 -16.41 5.51 -5.73
CA HIS A 193 -16.12 5.89 -4.35
C HIS A 193 -17.23 5.42 -3.39
N GLY A 194 -16.84 4.70 -2.34
CA GLY A 194 -17.77 4.16 -1.34
C GLY A 194 -18.69 3.06 -1.86
N LYS A 195 -18.45 2.53 -3.07
CA LYS A 195 -19.19 1.37 -3.61
C LYS A 195 -18.48 0.08 -3.24
N GLY A 196 -19.17 -0.76 -2.45
CA GLY A 196 -18.54 -1.94 -1.85
C GLY A 196 -17.34 -1.52 -1.01
N ARG A 197 -16.15 -2.04 -1.36
CA ARG A 197 -14.90 -1.76 -0.67
C ARG A 197 -13.98 -0.77 -1.42
N GLN A 198 -14.46 -0.15 -2.51
CA GLN A 198 -13.66 0.75 -3.35
C GLN A 198 -13.63 2.19 -2.82
N LEU A 199 -12.45 2.79 -2.85
CA LEU A 199 -12.16 4.15 -2.39
C LEU A 199 -11.40 4.90 -3.49
N TYR A 200 -11.62 6.21 -3.59
CA TYR A 200 -11.05 7.01 -4.67
C TYR A 200 -10.01 7.95 -4.11
N ALA A 201 -8.91 8.14 -4.85
CA ALA A 201 -7.90 9.14 -4.54
C ALA A 201 -7.82 10.20 -5.66
N VAL A 202 -7.95 11.48 -5.31
CA VAL A 202 -7.60 12.56 -6.25
C VAL A 202 -6.09 12.51 -6.48
N THR A 203 -5.68 12.25 -7.73
CA THR A 203 -4.32 11.80 -8.05
C THR A 203 -3.63 12.69 -9.09
N PRO A 204 -3.24 13.94 -8.75
CA PRO A 204 -2.24 14.63 -9.56
C PRO A 204 -0.93 13.85 -9.48
N ARG A 205 -0.27 13.55 -10.60
CA ARG A 205 0.96 12.72 -10.56
C ARG A 205 1.98 13.34 -9.62
N PHE A 206 2.34 14.58 -9.89
CA PHE A 206 3.29 15.43 -9.14
C PHE A 206 3.31 16.82 -9.76
N ALA A 207 3.74 17.85 -9.02
CA ALA A 207 3.63 19.24 -9.44
C ALA A 207 4.29 19.57 -10.80
N ILE A 208 5.37 18.87 -11.17
CA ILE A 208 6.03 19.08 -12.48
C ILE A 208 5.05 18.91 -13.63
N THR A 209 4.16 17.92 -13.54
CA THR A 209 3.30 17.52 -14.66
C THR A 209 1.88 18.05 -14.60
N SER A 210 1.55 18.83 -13.56
CA SER A 210 0.28 19.53 -13.44
C SER A 210 0.52 21.04 -13.50
N SER A 211 -0.27 21.75 -14.30
CA SER A 211 -0.36 23.21 -14.30
C SER A 211 -1.02 23.75 -13.01
N PRO A 212 -0.87 25.04 -12.69
CA PRO A 212 -1.67 25.71 -11.65
C PRO A 212 -3.18 25.46 -11.78
N GLU A 213 -3.70 25.50 -13.00
CA GLU A 213 -5.11 25.29 -13.32
C GLU A 213 -5.54 23.84 -13.01
N GLN A 214 -4.70 22.86 -13.34
CA GLN A 214 -4.97 21.46 -13.02
C GLN A 214 -4.85 21.18 -11.51
N LEU A 215 -3.88 21.76 -10.81
CA LEU A 215 -3.80 21.64 -9.35
C LEU A 215 -4.99 22.29 -8.65
N ALA A 216 -5.48 23.43 -9.16
CA ALA A 216 -6.71 24.04 -8.68
C ALA A 216 -7.94 23.16 -8.93
N ALA A 217 -8.01 22.47 -10.08
CA ALA A 217 -9.06 21.50 -10.38
C ALA A 217 -9.01 20.28 -9.45
N ALA A 218 -7.82 19.75 -9.16
CA ALA A 218 -7.63 18.68 -8.19
C ALA A 218 -8.03 19.12 -6.78
N GLY A 219 -7.61 20.31 -6.35
CA GLY A 219 -8.02 20.92 -5.08
C GLY A 219 -9.53 21.06 -4.96
N ARG A 220 -10.20 21.49 -6.03
CA ARG A 220 -11.66 21.57 -6.11
C ARG A 220 -12.32 20.19 -5.95
N LEU A 221 -11.81 19.15 -6.62
CA LEU A 221 -12.30 17.77 -6.42
C LEU A 221 -12.18 17.33 -4.97
N ALA A 222 -11.01 17.57 -4.35
CA ALA A 222 -10.75 17.20 -2.97
C ALA A 222 -11.67 17.94 -1.99
N ALA A 223 -12.01 19.21 -2.28
CA ALA A 223 -12.96 19.99 -1.48
C ALA A 223 -14.41 19.53 -1.65
N GLU A 224 -14.83 19.19 -2.88
CA GLU A 224 -16.17 18.65 -3.19
C GLU A 224 -16.39 17.24 -2.62
N HIS A 225 -15.31 16.46 -2.49
CA HIS A 225 -15.30 15.07 -2.03
C HIS A 225 -14.31 14.87 -0.87
N PRO A 226 -14.61 15.40 0.33
CA PRO A 226 -13.67 15.43 1.45
C PRO A 226 -13.32 14.05 2.02
N ASP A 227 -14.11 13.03 1.71
CA ASP A 227 -13.94 11.61 2.04
C ASP A 227 -13.02 10.85 1.07
N CYS A 228 -12.77 11.39 -0.12
CA CYS A 228 -11.76 10.85 -1.04
C CYS A 228 -10.35 11.16 -0.55
N HIS A 229 -9.44 10.19 -0.67
CA HIS A 229 -8.02 10.39 -0.45
C HIS A 229 -7.44 11.39 -1.45
N VAL A 230 -6.25 11.91 -1.13
CA VAL A 230 -5.38 12.56 -2.11
C VAL A 230 -4.10 11.73 -2.18
N GLN A 231 -3.55 11.51 -3.36
CA GLN A 231 -2.23 10.88 -3.48
C GLN A 231 -1.39 11.60 -4.55
N THR A 232 -0.13 11.90 -4.23
CA THR A 232 0.84 12.47 -5.19
C THR A 232 2.28 12.15 -4.76
N HIS A 233 3.27 12.56 -5.56
CA HIS A 233 4.70 12.42 -5.22
C HIS A 233 5.28 13.75 -4.74
N ILE A 234 6.30 13.66 -3.88
CA ILE A 234 7.01 14.85 -3.38
C ILE A 234 8.42 14.52 -2.92
N ASN A 235 9.36 15.43 -3.18
CA ASN A 235 10.70 15.43 -2.60
C ASN A 235 11.44 14.08 -2.73
N GLU A 236 11.27 13.40 -3.87
CA GLU A 236 11.92 12.13 -4.15
C GLU A 236 13.36 12.37 -4.59
N ASN A 237 13.57 13.24 -5.58
CA ASN A 237 14.87 13.45 -6.21
C ASN A 237 15.27 14.94 -6.23
N ARG A 238 16.57 15.23 -6.09
CA ARG A 238 17.08 16.61 -6.09
C ARG A 238 16.81 17.35 -7.41
N ALA A 239 16.89 16.67 -8.54
CA ALA A 239 16.60 17.26 -9.85
C ALA A 239 15.10 17.55 -10.02
N GLU A 240 14.25 16.66 -9.50
CA GLU A 240 12.79 16.85 -9.42
C GLU A 240 12.45 18.09 -8.57
N ILE A 241 13.06 18.24 -7.40
CA ILE A 241 12.85 19.40 -6.51
C ILE A 241 13.29 20.70 -7.19
N ALA A 242 14.46 20.71 -7.82
CA ALA A 242 14.95 21.88 -8.55
C ALA A 242 13.99 22.28 -9.68
N PHE A 243 13.55 21.32 -10.50
CA PHE A 243 12.63 21.59 -11.59
C PHE A 243 11.25 22.05 -11.09
N THR A 244 10.76 21.47 -10.01
CA THR A 244 9.51 21.90 -9.37
C THR A 244 9.58 23.36 -8.91
N ARG A 245 10.69 23.76 -8.29
CA ARG A 245 10.90 25.14 -7.84
C ARG A 245 10.95 26.11 -9.02
N ASP A 246 11.56 25.73 -10.14
CA ASP A 246 11.60 26.57 -11.34
C ASP A 246 10.20 26.78 -11.94
N LEU A 247 9.32 25.77 -11.86
CA LEU A 247 7.94 25.84 -12.33
C LEU A 247 6.99 26.58 -11.38
N TYR A 248 7.33 26.65 -10.09
CA TYR A 248 6.52 27.26 -9.03
C TYR A 248 7.36 28.21 -8.15
N PRO A 249 7.90 29.29 -8.70
CA PRO A 249 8.84 30.16 -7.98
C PRO A 249 8.22 30.89 -6.78
N ASP A 250 6.89 31.05 -6.78
CA ASP A 250 6.15 31.72 -5.70
C ASP A 250 5.80 30.80 -4.52
N ALA A 251 6.07 29.50 -4.63
CA ALA A 251 5.86 28.56 -3.54
C ALA A 251 7.07 28.58 -2.59
N PRO A 252 6.87 28.53 -1.26
CA PRO A 252 7.99 28.52 -0.31
C PRO A 252 8.87 27.27 -0.43
N ASP A 253 8.26 26.14 -0.78
CA ASP A 253 8.88 24.85 -1.05
C ASP A 253 7.86 23.93 -1.77
N TYR A 254 8.19 22.66 -1.96
CA TYR A 254 7.37 21.72 -2.69
C TYR A 254 6.04 21.47 -1.98
N ALA A 255 6.05 21.24 -0.65
CA ALA A 255 4.79 21.03 0.09
C ALA A 255 3.88 22.27 0.04
N GLY A 256 4.47 23.47 0.02
CA GLY A 256 3.75 24.74 -0.12
C GLY A 256 2.92 24.86 -1.41
N ILE A 257 3.30 24.14 -2.47
CA ILE A 257 2.49 24.03 -3.69
C ILE A 257 1.19 23.30 -3.36
N TYR A 258 1.27 22.11 -2.77
CA TYR A 258 0.10 21.30 -2.46
C TYR A 258 -0.77 21.92 -1.36
N GLU A 259 -0.19 22.62 -0.39
CA GLU A 259 -0.94 23.40 0.61
C GLU A 259 -1.78 24.50 -0.04
N ARG A 260 -1.21 25.26 -0.98
CA ARG A 260 -1.91 26.33 -1.70
C ARG A 260 -3.19 25.84 -2.38
N TYR A 261 -3.17 24.62 -2.91
CA TYR A 261 -4.31 24.02 -3.61
C TYR A 261 -5.17 23.11 -2.73
N GLY A 262 -4.95 23.06 -1.41
CA GLY A 262 -5.74 22.23 -0.50
C GLY A 262 -5.51 20.71 -0.66
N LEU A 263 -4.36 20.34 -1.22
CA LEU A 263 -3.98 18.95 -1.49
C LEU A 263 -3.08 18.35 -0.39
N LEU A 264 -2.53 19.17 0.51
CA LEU A 264 -1.89 18.70 1.75
C LEU A 264 -2.91 18.69 2.89
N ARG A 265 -3.40 17.50 3.26
CA ARG A 265 -4.50 17.30 4.22
C ARG A 265 -4.42 15.91 4.89
N GLY A 266 -5.33 15.66 5.84
CA GLY A 266 -5.27 14.48 6.71
C GLY A 266 -5.43 13.12 6.02
N ASN A 267 -5.95 13.10 4.79
CA ASN A 267 -6.07 11.92 3.93
C ASN A 267 -5.18 11.98 2.69
N SER A 268 -4.13 12.83 2.72
CA SER A 268 -3.11 12.88 1.68
C SER A 268 -2.01 11.85 1.92
N LEU A 269 -1.73 11.06 0.88
CA LEU A 269 -0.67 10.06 0.80
C LEU A 269 0.42 10.59 -0.13
N MET A 270 1.54 11.06 0.46
CA MET A 270 2.61 11.71 -0.28
C MET A 270 3.79 10.77 -0.45
N GLY A 271 4.06 10.33 -1.68
CA GLY A 271 5.13 9.40 -2.02
C GLY A 271 6.53 9.94 -1.70
N HIS A 272 7.41 9.06 -1.25
CA HIS A 272 8.85 9.23 -1.02
C HIS A 272 9.25 10.12 0.15
N CYS A 273 8.99 11.43 0.10
CA CYS A 273 9.32 12.38 1.17
C CYS A 273 10.77 12.27 1.69
N ILE A 274 11.75 12.16 0.79
CA ILE A 274 13.16 11.90 1.15
C ILE A 274 13.87 13.20 1.54
N HIS A 275 13.81 14.22 0.68
CA HIS A 275 14.57 15.46 0.84
C HIS A 275 13.70 16.58 1.40
N MET A 276 13.06 16.31 2.53
CA MET A 276 12.13 17.24 3.20
C MET A 276 12.88 18.29 4.03
N THR A 277 12.42 19.54 3.94
CA THR A 277 12.87 20.65 4.80
C THR A 277 12.16 20.65 6.17
N ASP A 278 12.67 21.43 7.12
CA ASP A 278 12.02 21.58 8.45
C ASP A 278 10.59 22.09 8.34
N ARG A 279 10.36 23.06 7.44
CA ARG A 279 9.02 23.63 7.22
C ARG A 279 8.06 22.57 6.68
N GLU A 280 8.49 21.76 5.72
CA GLU A 280 7.64 20.73 5.11
C GLU A 280 7.27 19.64 6.11
N TRP A 281 8.17 19.22 7.00
CA TRP A 281 7.82 18.30 8.08
C TRP A 281 6.75 18.89 9.01
N ALA A 282 6.91 20.15 9.42
CA ALA A 282 5.93 20.84 10.25
C ALA A 282 4.57 20.97 9.54
N ALA A 283 4.57 21.27 8.23
CA ALA A 283 3.37 21.35 7.42
C ALA A 283 2.65 19.99 7.32
N PHE A 284 3.39 18.90 7.12
CA PHE A 284 2.84 17.55 7.10
C PHE A 284 2.18 17.19 8.43
N ALA A 285 2.85 17.46 9.55
CA ALA A 285 2.34 17.20 10.88
C ALA A 285 1.06 18.00 11.15
N ALA A 286 1.06 19.30 10.84
CA ALA A 286 -0.09 20.18 11.02
C ALA A 286 -1.30 19.77 10.16
N ALA A 287 -1.06 19.33 8.92
CA ALA A 287 -2.10 18.85 8.02
C ALA A 287 -2.61 17.44 8.35
N GLY A 288 -1.85 16.67 9.15
CA GLY A 288 -2.10 15.24 9.40
C GLY A 288 -1.82 14.37 8.17
N ALA A 289 -1.04 14.87 7.20
CA ALA A 289 -0.67 14.17 5.98
C ALA A 289 0.25 12.98 6.25
N VAL A 290 0.31 12.06 5.30
CA VAL A 290 1.09 10.83 5.40
C VAL A 290 2.29 10.89 4.46
N ALA A 291 3.48 10.71 5.02
CA ALA A 291 4.69 10.42 4.25
C ALA A 291 4.74 8.92 3.93
N VAL A 292 4.81 8.56 2.65
CA VAL A 292 4.86 7.16 2.22
C VAL A 292 6.30 6.78 1.88
N PHE A 293 6.88 5.91 2.70
CA PHE A 293 8.24 5.42 2.56
C PHE A 293 8.31 4.26 1.54
N CYS A 294 8.97 4.51 0.41
CA CYS A 294 9.14 3.54 -0.69
C CYS A 294 10.59 3.05 -0.80
N PRO A 295 11.10 2.21 0.13
CA PRO A 295 12.53 1.89 0.23
C PRO A 295 13.12 1.25 -1.03
N THR A 296 12.36 0.37 -1.68
CA THR A 296 12.76 -0.36 -2.89
C THR A 296 13.05 0.57 -4.06
N SER A 297 12.12 1.49 -4.36
CA SER A 297 12.32 2.47 -5.44
C SER A 297 13.35 3.53 -5.07
N ASN A 298 13.35 3.99 -3.82
CA ASN A 298 14.33 4.96 -3.34
C ASN A 298 15.77 4.48 -3.54
N LEU A 299 16.04 3.19 -3.29
CA LEU A 299 17.34 2.57 -3.56
C LEU A 299 17.58 2.35 -5.06
N PHE A 300 16.60 1.81 -5.78
CA PHE A 300 16.75 1.45 -7.19
C PHE A 300 17.03 2.68 -8.07
N LEU A 301 16.34 3.80 -7.83
CA LEU A 301 16.49 5.05 -8.58
C LEU A 301 17.60 5.95 -8.03
N GLY A 302 18.28 5.54 -6.94
CA GLY A 302 19.32 6.34 -6.29
C GLY A 302 18.80 7.65 -5.71
N SER A 303 17.51 7.70 -5.35
CA SER A 303 16.82 8.90 -4.88
C SER A 303 17.31 9.34 -3.48
N GLY A 304 17.60 8.37 -2.59
CA GLY A 304 18.19 8.64 -1.28
C GLY A 304 17.64 7.75 -0.16
N LEU A 305 17.82 8.19 1.09
CA LEU A 305 17.44 7.45 2.29
C LEU A 305 16.37 8.24 3.06
N PHE A 306 15.20 7.63 3.30
CA PHE A 306 14.09 8.26 4.02
C PHE A 306 14.38 8.33 5.53
N ASP A 307 14.19 9.50 6.15
CA ASP A 307 14.45 9.70 7.58
C ASP A 307 13.20 9.45 8.44
N ARG A 308 12.99 8.19 8.80
CA ARG A 308 11.83 7.77 9.62
C ARG A 308 11.87 8.33 11.05
N ALA A 309 13.05 8.40 11.67
CA ALA A 309 13.23 8.94 13.01
C ALA A 309 12.83 10.42 13.08
N ARG A 310 13.17 11.20 12.04
CA ARG A 310 12.70 12.58 11.92
C ARG A 310 11.19 12.64 11.74
N ALA A 311 10.62 11.92 10.78
CA ALA A 311 9.16 11.89 10.59
C ALA A 311 8.41 11.62 11.92
N ARG A 312 8.87 10.63 12.69
CA ARG A 312 8.30 10.30 14.01
C ARG A 312 8.43 11.43 15.02
N ARG A 313 9.61 12.06 15.12
CA ARG A 313 9.86 13.18 16.05
C ARG A 313 8.98 14.39 15.74
N GLU A 314 8.76 14.66 14.46
CA GLU A 314 7.92 15.78 14.01
C GLU A 314 6.40 15.44 14.08
N GLY A 315 6.02 14.22 14.47
CA GLY A 315 4.62 13.80 14.59
C GLY A 315 3.95 13.49 13.24
N VAL A 316 4.73 13.20 12.20
CA VAL A 316 4.24 12.90 10.86
C VAL A 316 3.85 11.43 10.77
N ARG A 317 2.68 11.16 10.19
CA ARG A 317 2.21 9.79 9.95
C ARG A 317 3.03 9.18 8.81
N VAL A 318 3.44 7.93 8.99
CA VAL A 318 4.25 7.22 8.00
C VAL A 318 3.52 5.96 7.55
N ALA A 319 3.49 5.76 6.23
CA ALA A 319 3.15 4.49 5.61
C ALA A 319 4.39 3.91 4.92
N ILE A 320 4.37 2.63 4.58
CA ILE A 320 5.40 1.96 3.80
C ILE A 320 4.80 1.33 2.54
N ALA A 321 5.55 1.32 1.44
CA ALA A 321 5.03 0.90 0.15
C ALA A 321 6.10 0.32 -0.77
N SER A 322 5.67 -0.48 -1.74
CA SER A 322 6.57 -1.11 -2.70
C SER A 322 6.98 -0.18 -3.84
N ASP A 323 6.08 0.74 -4.22
CA ASP A 323 6.21 1.62 -5.38
C ASP A 323 6.51 0.87 -6.68
N ILE A 324 5.73 -0.19 -6.96
CA ILE A 324 5.87 -0.98 -8.21
C ILE A 324 5.99 -0.07 -9.43
N GLY A 325 7.05 -0.31 -10.20
CA GLY A 325 7.52 0.55 -11.28
C GLY A 325 8.96 0.95 -10.99
N GLY A 326 9.15 1.94 -10.12
CA GLY A 326 10.47 2.27 -9.56
C GLY A 326 10.98 1.19 -8.60
N GLY A 327 10.07 0.59 -7.83
CA GLY A 327 10.29 -0.57 -6.98
C GLY A 327 10.19 -1.88 -7.75
N THR A 328 10.94 -2.88 -7.30
CA THR A 328 11.22 -4.09 -8.08
C THR A 328 10.57 -5.37 -7.57
N SER A 329 9.67 -5.29 -6.59
CA SER A 329 8.96 -6.46 -6.07
C SER A 329 7.59 -6.11 -5.50
N TYR A 330 6.60 -6.98 -5.78
CA TYR A 330 5.25 -6.92 -5.22
C TYR A 330 5.20 -7.37 -3.75
N SER A 331 6.26 -7.98 -3.24
CA SER A 331 6.32 -8.51 -1.89
C SER A 331 6.58 -7.39 -0.88
N MET A 332 5.63 -7.21 0.04
CA MET A 332 5.82 -6.33 1.20
C MET A 332 6.93 -6.82 2.14
N LEU A 333 7.26 -8.13 2.14
CA LEU A 333 8.40 -8.65 2.91
C LEU A 333 9.73 -8.19 2.33
N ARG A 334 9.91 -8.24 1.00
CA ARG A 334 11.10 -7.66 0.35
C ARG A 334 11.17 -6.15 0.57
N THR A 335 10.03 -5.47 0.52
CA THR A 335 9.93 -4.04 0.84
C THR A 335 10.43 -3.75 2.26
N LEU A 336 10.05 -4.55 3.26
CA LEU A 336 10.56 -4.43 4.63
C LEU A 336 12.05 -4.73 4.77
N ALA A 337 12.58 -5.70 4.02
CA ALA A 337 14.01 -6.00 4.01
C ALA A 337 14.83 -4.79 3.52
N GLU A 338 14.36 -4.09 2.47
CA GLU A 338 15.00 -2.85 2.02
C GLU A 338 14.77 -1.69 2.99
N ALA A 339 13.59 -1.58 3.60
CA ALA A 339 13.30 -0.60 4.64
C ALA A 339 14.31 -0.69 5.79
N TYR A 340 14.54 -1.91 6.29
CA TYR A 340 15.52 -2.15 7.35
C TYR A 340 16.91 -1.66 6.95
N LYS A 341 17.38 -1.95 5.73
CA LYS A 341 18.71 -1.54 5.26
C LYS A 341 18.82 -0.02 5.10
N VAL A 342 17.82 0.63 4.51
CA VAL A 342 17.77 2.11 4.37
C VAL A 342 17.85 2.79 5.74
N LEU A 343 17.13 2.26 6.73
CA LEU A 343 17.14 2.78 8.09
C LEU A 343 18.47 2.52 8.80
N GLN A 344 19.04 1.32 8.66
CA GLN A 344 20.35 0.97 9.26
C GLN A 344 21.49 1.84 8.72
N LEU A 345 21.49 2.18 7.43
CA LEU A 345 22.47 3.11 6.85
C LEU A 345 22.41 4.52 7.46
N GLN A 346 21.32 4.84 8.16
CA GLN A 346 21.12 6.09 8.89
C GLN A 346 21.21 5.91 10.42
N GLY A 347 21.65 4.74 10.91
CA GLY A 347 21.72 4.44 12.34
C GLY A 347 20.35 4.23 13.01
N GLN A 348 19.30 3.97 12.22
CA GLN A 348 17.95 3.72 12.70
C GLN A 348 17.67 2.21 12.68
N SER A 349 16.96 1.70 13.70
CA SER A 349 16.60 0.29 13.79
C SER A 349 15.12 0.08 13.56
N LEU A 350 14.77 -0.95 12.79
CA LEU A 350 13.39 -1.40 12.58
C LEU A 350 13.27 -2.84 13.06
N SER A 351 12.60 -3.04 14.20
CA SER A 351 12.37 -4.39 14.75
C SER A 351 11.41 -5.18 13.87
N ALA A 352 11.43 -6.51 13.98
CA ALA A 352 10.51 -7.37 13.21
C ALA A 352 9.04 -7.03 13.49
N PHE A 353 8.68 -6.76 14.75
CA PHE A 353 7.34 -6.34 15.13
C PHE A 353 6.96 -4.99 14.51
N ALA A 354 7.84 -3.99 14.58
CA ALA A 354 7.58 -2.67 13.98
C ALA A 354 7.45 -2.77 12.45
N ALA A 355 8.26 -3.61 11.80
CA ALA A 355 8.21 -3.85 10.37
C ALA A 355 6.87 -4.49 9.95
N LEU A 356 6.48 -5.59 10.59
CA LEU A 356 5.22 -6.28 10.29
C LEU A 356 3.98 -5.45 10.66
N HIS A 357 4.06 -4.65 11.73
CA HIS A 357 3.06 -3.64 12.05
C HIS A 357 2.93 -2.64 10.90
N ALA A 358 4.04 -2.12 10.36
CA ALA A 358 4.01 -1.12 9.30
C ALA A 358 3.22 -1.59 8.07
N ILE A 359 3.39 -2.84 7.61
CA ILE A 359 2.68 -3.38 6.44
C ILE A 359 1.27 -3.94 6.75
N THR A 360 0.81 -3.86 8.00
CA THR A 360 -0.53 -4.29 8.42
C THR A 360 -1.27 -3.13 9.10
N ARG A 361 -1.36 -3.13 10.43
CA ARG A 361 -2.09 -2.11 11.19
C ARG A 361 -1.54 -0.69 11.00
N GLY A 362 -0.22 -0.53 10.86
CA GLY A 362 0.43 0.75 10.63
C GLY A 362 -0.04 1.42 9.34
N ASN A 363 0.02 0.71 8.22
CA ASN A 363 -0.54 1.18 6.96
C ASN A 363 -2.07 1.35 7.03
N ALA A 364 -2.80 0.47 7.73
CA ALA A 364 -4.25 0.68 7.94
C ALA A 364 -4.54 1.99 8.68
N LEU A 365 -3.74 2.34 9.69
CA LEU A 365 -3.83 3.62 10.41
C LEU A 365 -3.48 4.80 9.49
N ALA A 366 -2.43 4.68 8.69
CA ALA A 366 -2.02 5.72 7.74
C ALA A 366 -3.07 5.98 6.66
N LEU A 367 -3.71 4.93 6.14
CA LEU A 367 -4.78 5.05 5.16
C LEU A 367 -6.14 5.46 5.76
N GLY A 368 -6.27 5.50 7.09
CA GLY A 368 -7.55 5.79 7.76
C GLY A 368 -8.56 4.64 7.68
N LEU A 369 -8.08 3.40 7.62
CA LEU A 369 -8.86 2.16 7.44
C LEU A 369 -8.70 1.18 8.61
N SER A 370 -8.08 1.60 9.71
CA SER A 370 -7.76 0.72 10.83
C SER A 370 -8.97 0.25 11.63
N ASP A 371 -10.13 0.86 11.40
CA ASP A 371 -11.45 0.43 11.86
C ASP A 371 -12.03 -0.72 11.00
N ARG A 372 -11.40 -1.04 9.86
CA ARG A 372 -11.87 -2.05 8.91
C ARG A 372 -10.88 -3.19 8.74
N ILE A 373 -9.60 -2.89 8.61
CA ILE A 373 -8.56 -3.87 8.25
C ILE A 373 -7.31 -3.74 9.14
N GLY A 374 -6.36 -4.65 8.95
CA GLY A 374 -5.03 -4.59 9.56
C GLY A 374 -4.94 -5.19 10.98
N SER A 375 -6.03 -5.74 11.53
CA SER A 375 -6.02 -6.45 12.82
C SER A 375 -7.06 -7.57 12.86
N PHE A 376 -6.98 -8.44 13.88
CA PHE A 376 -8.00 -9.46 14.16
C PHE A 376 -9.01 -9.05 15.23
N GLU A 377 -9.20 -7.74 15.44
CA GLU A 377 -10.24 -7.26 16.34
C GLU A 377 -11.63 -7.61 15.78
N THR A 378 -12.60 -7.84 16.67
CA THR A 378 -13.96 -8.17 16.25
C THR A 378 -14.55 -7.07 15.36
N GLY A 379 -15.24 -7.49 14.29
CA GLY A 379 -15.86 -6.61 13.31
C GLY A 379 -14.93 -6.15 12.19
N ARG A 380 -13.62 -6.46 12.24
CA ARG A 380 -12.71 -6.21 11.12
C ARG A 380 -13.00 -7.13 9.94
N GLU A 381 -12.78 -6.63 8.73
CA GLU A 381 -12.81 -7.38 7.48
C GLU A 381 -11.72 -8.45 7.51
N ALA A 382 -12.09 -9.69 7.17
CA ALA A 382 -11.21 -10.85 7.23
C ALA A 382 -10.33 -10.96 5.97
N ASP A 383 -9.52 -9.93 5.74
CA ASP A 383 -8.42 -9.94 4.79
C ASP A 383 -7.16 -10.47 5.48
N LEU A 384 -6.64 -11.60 5.01
CA LEU A 384 -5.63 -12.39 5.73
C LEU A 384 -4.54 -12.90 4.80
N VAL A 385 -3.36 -13.10 5.37
CA VAL A 385 -2.27 -13.82 4.74
C VAL A 385 -1.83 -14.97 5.65
N VAL A 386 -1.57 -16.13 5.06
CA VAL A 386 -1.00 -17.31 5.71
C VAL A 386 0.43 -17.45 5.23
N LEU A 387 1.37 -17.48 6.17
CA LEU A 387 2.80 -17.41 5.92
C LEU A 387 3.53 -18.65 6.40
N ASP A 388 4.25 -19.31 5.51
CA ASP A 388 5.26 -20.29 5.87
C ASP A 388 6.58 -19.57 6.18
N THR A 389 6.94 -19.47 7.47
CA THR A 389 8.20 -18.85 7.91
C THR A 389 9.43 -19.67 7.55
N ARG A 390 9.25 -20.91 7.05
CA ARG A 390 10.29 -21.85 6.63
C ARG A 390 10.29 -22.14 5.12
N ALA A 391 9.61 -21.31 4.32
CA ALA A 391 9.39 -21.53 2.88
C ALA A 391 10.64 -21.79 2.03
N THR A 392 11.83 -21.38 2.48
CA THR A 392 13.09 -21.65 1.80
C THR A 392 14.06 -22.43 2.69
N ARG A 393 14.93 -23.24 2.06
CA ARG A 393 15.98 -24.00 2.76
C ARG A 393 16.87 -23.10 3.63
N ALA A 394 17.18 -21.89 3.18
CA ALA A 394 17.99 -20.93 3.92
C ALA A 394 17.26 -20.42 5.18
N MET A 395 15.96 -20.12 5.07
CA MET A 395 15.14 -19.73 6.22
C MET A 395 14.99 -20.87 7.21
N ALA A 396 14.63 -22.07 6.73
CA ALA A 396 14.48 -23.25 7.57
C ALA A 396 15.76 -23.55 8.38
N HIS A 397 16.93 -23.45 7.74
CA HIS A 397 18.22 -23.63 8.40
C HIS A 397 18.53 -22.50 9.39
N ARG A 398 18.29 -21.23 9.04
CA ARG A 398 18.48 -20.10 9.97
C ARG A 398 17.60 -20.24 11.22
N LEU A 399 16.39 -20.78 11.07
CA LEU A 399 15.44 -20.99 12.16
C LEU A 399 15.78 -22.17 13.09
N GLU A 400 16.77 -23.01 12.77
CA GLU A 400 17.30 -24.03 13.72
C GLU A 400 17.96 -23.39 14.95
N THR A 401 18.38 -22.13 14.83
CA THR A 401 19.06 -21.36 15.89
C THR A 401 18.25 -20.17 16.39
N ALA A 402 17.00 -20.01 15.92
CA ALA A 402 16.12 -18.95 16.41
C ALA A 402 15.66 -19.26 17.84
N ARG A 403 15.78 -18.28 18.74
CA ARG A 403 15.54 -18.45 20.18
C ARG A 403 14.14 -18.07 20.60
N ASP A 404 13.52 -17.16 19.87
CA ASP A 404 12.22 -16.58 20.18
C ASP A 404 11.48 -16.15 18.90
N LEU A 405 10.25 -15.69 19.09
CA LEU A 405 9.40 -15.19 18.01
C LEU A 405 10.02 -13.96 17.32
N ALA A 406 10.73 -13.10 18.04
CA ALA A 406 11.31 -11.90 17.45
C ALA A 406 12.38 -12.27 16.41
N GLU A 407 13.23 -13.25 16.72
CA GLU A 407 14.20 -13.78 15.76
C GLU A 407 13.53 -14.50 14.59
N GLU A 408 12.48 -15.29 14.82
CA GLU A 408 11.74 -15.93 13.73
C GLU A 408 11.13 -14.90 12.78
N LEU A 409 10.43 -13.91 13.31
CA LEU A 409 9.81 -12.85 12.52
C LEU A 409 10.87 -12.00 11.82
N PHE A 410 12.05 -11.81 12.41
CA PHE A 410 13.13 -11.08 11.73
C PHE A 410 13.70 -11.86 10.55
N VAL A 411 13.76 -13.20 10.63
CA VAL A 411 14.06 -14.06 9.47
C VAL A 411 13.03 -13.84 8.36
N LEU A 412 11.74 -13.82 8.71
CA LEU A 412 10.66 -13.54 7.75
C LEU A 412 10.79 -12.15 7.13
N VAL A 413 11.06 -11.11 7.93
CA VAL A 413 11.20 -9.73 7.47
C VAL A 413 12.40 -9.53 6.55
N THR A 414 13.50 -10.26 6.76
CA THR A 414 14.76 -10.02 6.04
C THR A 414 14.99 -10.97 4.86
N LEU A 415 14.54 -12.22 4.96
CA LEU A 415 14.71 -13.25 3.94
C LEU A 415 13.41 -13.61 3.23
N GLY A 416 12.28 -13.15 3.73
CA GLY A 416 10.97 -13.50 3.20
C GLY A 416 10.64 -12.84 1.88
N ASP A 417 9.82 -13.53 1.10
CA ASP A 417 9.31 -13.09 -0.18
C ASP A 417 7.97 -13.75 -0.53
N GLU A 418 7.52 -13.62 -1.77
CA GLU A 418 6.25 -14.19 -2.25
C GLU A 418 6.11 -15.70 -1.98
N ARG A 419 7.21 -16.46 -1.90
CA ARG A 419 7.16 -17.92 -1.62
C ARG A 419 6.72 -18.22 -0.19
N ASN A 420 6.83 -17.25 0.71
CA ASN A 420 6.33 -17.39 2.07
C ASN A 420 4.80 -17.34 2.13
N VAL A 421 4.12 -16.85 1.10
CA VAL A 421 2.65 -16.76 1.07
C VAL A 421 2.05 -18.12 0.71
N ALA A 422 1.59 -18.86 1.71
CA ALA A 422 0.92 -20.15 1.54
C ALA A 422 -0.55 -20.00 1.12
N ALA A 423 -1.20 -18.92 1.55
CA ALA A 423 -2.55 -18.56 1.14
C ALA A 423 -2.87 -17.09 1.42
N THR A 424 -3.75 -16.53 0.60
CA THR A 424 -4.34 -15.19 0.81
C THR A 424 -5.85 -15.32 0.90
N TYR A 425 -6.46 -14.59 1.83
CA TYR A 425 -7.91 -14.52 2.00
C TYR A 425 -8.37 -13.09 1.85
N VAL A 426 -9.51 -12.91 1.18
CA VAL A 426 -10.20 -11.63 1.05
C VAL A 426 -11.63 -11.84 1.54
N MET A 427 -12.08 -11.04 2.49
CA MET A 427 -13.39 -11.21 3.14
C MET A 427 -13.64 -12.66 3.59
N GLY A 428 -12.62 -13.30 4.18
CA GLY A 428 -12.66 -14.66 4.70
C GLY A 428 -12.72 -15.76 3.63
N ARG A 429 -12.63 -15.42 2.34
CA ARG A 429 -12.62 -16.38 1.23
C ARG A 429 -11.19 -16.56 0.75
N ARG A 430 -10.73 -17.82 0.68
CA ARG A 430 -9.42 -18.15 0.13
C ARG A 430 -9.41 -17.74 -1.34
N ILE A 431 -8.42 -16.95 -1.74
CA ILE A 431 -8.14 -16.68 -3.14
C ILE A 431 -7.48 -17.92 -3.72
N MET A 432 -8.12 -18.49 -4.73
CA MET A 432 -7.53 -19.57 -5.51
C MET A 432 -6.63 -18.94 -6.57
N PRO A 433 -5.38 -19.41 -6.75
CA PRO A 433 -4.56 -19.02 -7.89
C PRO A 433 -5.39 -19.24 -9.17
N GLN A 434 -5.49 -18.23 -10.03
CA GLN A 434 -6.06 -18.48 -11.36
C GLN A 434 -5.11 -19.43 -12.08
N ALA A 435 -5.63 -20.56 -12.58
CA ALA A 435 -4.85 -21.49 -13.36
C ALA A 435 -4.39 -20.80 -14.66
N GLY A 436 -3.10 -20.44 -14.72
CA GLY A 436 -2.43 -19.87 -15.89
C GLY A 436 -1.15 -19.14 -15.44
N ARG A 437 0.06 -19.59 -15.73
CA ARG A 437 0.56 -20.25 -16.96
C ARG A 437 1.25 -21.57 -16.70
#